data_AF-A0AAI8UZU7-F1
#
_entry.id   AF-A0AAI8UZU7-F1
#
_cell.length_a   1.000
_cell.length_b   1.000
_cell.length_c   1.000
_cell.angle_alpha   90.00
_cell.angle_beta   90.00
_cell.angle_gamma   90.00
#
_symmetry.space_group_name_H-M   'P 1'
#
loop_
_entity.id
_entity.type
_entity.pdbx_description
1 polymer ?
#
loop_
_entity_poly.entity_id
_entity_poly.type
_entity_poly.pdbx_seq_one_letter_code
_entity_poly.pdbx_strand_id
1 'polypeptide(L)'
;MPLRFAEHAEPGGAFRATVEAAYFAMRLSGAQKFGADQPSERRRMLEPQYLYALFLAACCSRLDEPCRHFQFYRDSDGAEWIPAAHGAFGPWVGTSNYRVTRREAIQPIERMRTALLAREILGSERLSAFDSQVLTELFGAINPDPRPTGLETLLHKVVRQSIDTLTQFEIKARKAEFPPDSTPVPTAERLEKAVNPSLAQADAPVPAPPPATSTQHADGKGNVSPAESAGLGSQAQVESPDATASDASAARNVVQLDGARSLRKELSADDPFKALAGSSNLMREFFKALAQDVASGKAKVARIDGKVSISKRSLGNFGLASDTLVEHLRKGKHLYKVDGQNILLVDEVGRLIAPETAS
;
A
#
# COMPACT_ATOMS: atom_id res chain seq x y z
N MET A 1 -5.72 16.46 21.75
CA MET A 1 -4.94 17.35 20.86
C MET A 1 -5.41 17.21 19.41
N PRO A 2 -5.39 18.29 18.61
CA PRO A 2 -5.59 18.24 17.16
C PRO A 2 -4.39 17.61 16.44
N LEU A 3 -4.56 17.20 15.19
CA LEU A 3 -3.49 16.61 14.39
C LEU A 3 -2.80 17.63 13.47
N ARG A 4 -3.57 18.19 12.52
CA ARG A 4 -3.16 19.26 11.61
C ARG A 4 -4.27 20.32 11.58
N PHE A 5 -3.96 21.54 11.18
CA PHE A 5 -5.01 22.57 11.05
C PHE A 5 -5.96 22.30 9.87
N ALA A 6 -5.49 21.61 8.82
CA ALA A 6 -6.26 21.30 7.63
C ALA A 6 -6.92 19.90 7.63
N GLU A 7 -6.58 19.05 8.60
CA GLU A 7 -7.01 17.65 8.72
C GLU A 7 -7.07 17.27 10.20
N HIS A 8 -8.19 16.72 10.67
CA HIS A 8 -8.44 16.41 12.08
C HIS A 8 -8.04 17.55 13.05
N ALA A 9 -8.63 18.72 12.84
CA ALA A 9 -8.30 19.95 13.58
C ALA A 9 -9.08 20.07 14.90
N GLU A 10 -10.09 19.23 15.08
CA GLU A 10 -10.92 19.15 16.27
C GLU A 10 -10.14 18.62 17.49
N PRO A 11 -10.61 18.92 18.72
CA PRO A 11 -10.12 18.25 19.92
C PRO A 11 -10.24 16.73 19.80
N GLY A 12 -9.12 16.03 19.94
CA GLY A 12 -9.07 14.57 19.80
C GLY A 12 -8.82 14.09 18.37
N GLY A 13 -8.71 15.02 17.41
CA GLY A 13 -8.44 14.71 16.00
C GLY A 13 -7.18 13.85 15.80
N ALA A 14 -6.12 14.05 16.60
CA ALA A 14 -4.93 13.20 16.52
C ALA A 14 -5.21 11.74 16.88
N PHE A 15 -6.04 11.49 17.90
CA PHE A 15 -6.44 10.14 18.28
C PHE A 15 -7.36 9.52 17.23
N ARG A 16 -8.35 10.27 16.74
CA ARG A 16 -9.23 9.82 15.65
C ARG A 16 -8.45 9.41 14.42
N ALA A 17 -7.55 10.26 13.93
CA ALA A 17 -6.71 9.98 12.78
C ALA A 17 -5.82 8.74 12.99
N THR A 18 -5.34 8.53 14.22
CA THR A 18 -4.55 7.34 14.59
C THR A 18 -5.38 6.06 14.44
N VAL A 19 -6.61 6.05 14.96
CA VAL A 19 -7.53 4.92 14.86
C VAL A 19 -7.93 4.66 13.40
N GLU A 20 -8.23 5.72 12.65
CA GLU A 20 -8.58 5.61 11.24
C GLU A 20 -7.41 5.12 10.38
N ALA A 21 -6.18 5.56 10.65
CA ALA A 21 -4.97 5.05 9.98
C ALA A 21 -4.80 3.55 10.22
N ALA A 22 -4.94 3.11 11.49
CA ALA A 22 -4.89 1.70 11.83
C ALA A 22 -6.01 0.91 11.15
N TYR A 23 -7.24 1.44 11.10
CA TYR A 23 -8.35 0.82 10.39
C TYR A 23 -8.05 0.63 8.89
N PHE A 24 -7.58 1.66 8.20
CA PHE A 24 -7.23 1.56 6.79
C PHE A 24 -6.06 0.58 6.56
N ALA A 25 -5.06 0.58 7.44
CA ALA A 25 -3.94 -0.34 7.35
C ALA A 25 -4.40 -1.80 7.47
N MET A 26 -5.21 -2.12 8.49
CA MET A 26 -5.75 -3.46 8.69
C MET A 26 -6.72 -3.89 7.57
N ARG A 27 -7.45 -2.95 6.97
CA ARG A 27 -8.28 -3.25 5.80
C ARG A 27 -7.42 -3.58 4.57
N LEU A 28 -6.36 -2.81 4.33
CA LEU A 28 -5.46 -3.02 3.20
C LEU A 28 -4.65 -4.32 3.33
N SER A 29 -4.35 -4.74 4.56
CA SER A 29 -3.58 -5.97 4.81
C SER A 29 -4.29 -7.25 4.40
N GLY A 30 -5.62 -7.26 4.33
CA GLY A 30 -6.40 -8.45 3.95
C GLY A 30 -6.11 -8.99 2.55
N ALA A 31 -5.56 -8.16 1.65
CA ALA A 31 -5.14 -8.55 0.32
C ALA A 31 -3.62 -8.85 0.21
N GLN A 32 -2.87 -8.72 1.32
CA GLN A 32 -1.42 -8.80 1.34
C GLN A 32 -0.96 -10.11 1.98
N LYS A 33 0.20 -10.61 1.54
CA LYS A 33 0.85 -11.79 2.12
C LYS A 33 2.21 -11.39 2.68
N PHE A 34 2.29 -11.23 4.01
CA PHE A 34 3.56 -10.94 4.68
C PHE A 34 4.46 -12.19 4.73
N GLY A 35 5.77 -11.98 4.61
CA GLY A 35 6.75 -13.08 4.58
C GLY A 35 6.50 -14.08 3.46
N ALA A 36 6.10 -13.62 2.27
CA ALA A 36 5.78 -14.48 1.13
C ALA A 36 7.00 -15.28 0.61
N ASP A 37 8.20 -14.77 0.88
CA ASP A 37 9.50 -15.38 0.64
C ASP A 37 9.86 -16.47 1.66
N GLN A 38 9.12 -16.58 2.76
CA GLN A 38 9.40 -17.52 3.86
C GLN A 38 8.64 -18.85 3.69
N PRO A 39 9.21 -19.97 4.18
CA PRO A 39 8.51 -21.26 4.23
C PRO A 39 7.20 -21.19 5.03
N SER A 40 6.25 -22.05 4.68
CA SER A 40 4.89 -22.05 5.25
C SER A 40 4.85 -22.09 6.78
N GLU A 41 5.72 -22.87 7.43
CA GLU A 41 5.78 -22.93 8.90
C GLU A 41 6.25 -21.63 9.53
N ARG A 42 7.32 -21.04 8.99
CA ARG A 42 7.84 -19.75 9.45
C ARG A 42 6.83 -18.63 9.20
N ARG A 43 6.14 -18.64 8.06
CA ARG A 43 5.07 -17.67 7.76
C ARG A 43 3.92 -17.72 8.77
N ARG A 44 3.49 -18.91 9.21
CA ARG A 44 2.45 -19.06 10.25
C ARG A 44 2.84 -18.39 11.57
N MET A 45 4.14 -18.33 11.89
CA MET A 45 4.64 -17.63 13.07
C MET A 45 4.80 -16.11 12.88
N LEU A 46 5.22 -15.69 11.68
CA LEU A 46 5.50 -14.29 11.38
C LEU A 46 4.26 -13.48 11.02
N GLU A 47 3.27 -14.09 10.36
CA GLU A 47 2.09 -13.36 9.86
C GLU A 47 1.29 -12.65 10.96
N PRO A 48 0.99 -13.28 12.12
CA PRO A 48 0.36 -12.57 13.24
C PRO A 48 1.21 -11.41 13.76
N GLN A 49 2.54 -11.58 13.78
CA GLN A 49 3.47 -10.54 14.20
C GLN A 49 3.47 -9.37 13.20
N TYR A 50 3.49 -9.64 11.90
CA TYR A 50 3.41 -8.58 10.89
C TYR A 50 2.09 -7.81 10.95
N LEU A 51 0.96 -8.47 11.20
CA LEU A 51 -0.33 -7.79 11.37
C LEU A 51 -0.33 -6.89 12.61
N TYR A 52 0.23 -7.36 13.72
CA TYR A 52 0.34 -6.53 14.91
C TYR A 52 1.33 -5.37 14.73
N ALA A 53 2.48 -5.63 14.09
CA ALA A 53 3.44 -4.61 13.71
C ALA A 53 2.81 -3.57 12.78
N LEU A 54 1.98 -3.98 11.83
CA LEU A 54 1.26 -3.07 10.93
C LEU A 54 0.34 -2.13 11.71
N PHE A 55 -0.44 -2.68 12.63
CA PHE A 55 -1.29 -1.91 13.51
C PHE A 55 -0.47 -0.88 14.30
N LEU A 56 0.63 -1.31 14.93
CA LEU A 56 1.51 -0.44 15.71
C LEU A 56 2.16 0.65 14.87
N ALA A 57 2.66 0.30 13.68
CA ALA A 57 3.29 1.24 12.74
C ALA A 57 2.29 2.32 12.30
N ALA A 58 1.07 1.92 11.93
CA ALA A 58 0.01 2.85 11.57
C ALA A 58 -0.35 3.78 12.74
N CYS A 59 -0.46 3.25 13.96
CA CYS A 59 -0.71 4.06 15.15
C CYS A 59 0.40 5.09 15.41
N CYS A 60 1.64 4.73 15.13
CA CYS A 60 2.80 5.57 15.47
C CYS A 60 3.21 6.55 14.36
N SER A 61 2.62 6.46 13.17
CA SER A 61 3.17 7.15 11.98
C SER A 61 2.93 8.65 11.92
N ARG A 62 1.95 9.18 12.65
CA ARG A 62 1.59 10.61 12.63
C ARG A 62 1.77 11.30 13.99
N LEU A 63 2.52 10.69 14.91
CA LEU A 63 2.74 11.22 16.26
C LEU A 63 3.43 12.59 16.27
N ASP A 64 4.19 12.89 15.23
CA ASP A 64 4.91 14.16 15.08
C ASP A 64 4.01 15.34 14.66
N GLU A 65 2.91 15.05 13.96
CA GLU A 65 2.07 16.07 13.31
C GLU A 65 1.55 17.16 14.27
N PRO A 66 1.03 16.84 15.47
CA PRO A 66 0.56 17.87 16.39
C PRO A 66 1.64 18.91 16.73
N CYS A 67 2.88 18.48 16.94
CA CYS A 67 3.99 19.36 17.30
C CYS A 67 4.45 20.24 16.12
N ARG A 68 4.30 19.72 14.90
CA ARG A 68 4.64 20.45 13.67
C ARG A 68 3.69 21.61 13.39
N HIS A 69 2.43 21.44 13.74
CA HIS A 69 1.36 22.39 13.41
C HIS A 69 0.96 23.29 14.58
N PHE A 70 1.20 22.87 15.82
CA PHE A 70 0.73 23.55 17.01
C PHE A 70 1.80 23.68 18.09
N GLN A 71 1.63 24.68 18.95
CA GLN A 71 2.31 24.81 20.24
C GLN A 71 1.31 24.57 21.35
N PHE A 72 1.74 23.81 22.36
CA PHE A 72 0.93 23.51 23.52
C PHE A 72 1.58 24.17 24.73
N TYR A 73 0.80 24.96 25.46
CA TYR A 73 1.26 25.59 26.69
C TYR A 73 0.42 25.11 27.86
N ARG A 74 1.09 24.76 28.96
CA ARG A 74 0.42 24.42 30.20
C ARG A 74 -0.02 25.71 30.89
N ASP A 75 -1.25 25.75 31.39
CA ASP A 75 -1.81 26.99 31.95
C ASP A 75 -1.27 27.33 33.34
N SER A 76 -0.76 26.33 34.08
CA SER A 76 -0.28 26.55 35.46
C SER A 76 1.00 27.39 35.53
N ASP A 77 1.89 27.28 34.54
CA ASP A 77 3.17 27.98 34.50
C ASP A 77 3.50 28.61 33.14
N GLY A 78 2.63 28.43 32.15
CA GLY A 78 2.83 28.95 30.80
C GLY A 78 3.91 28.23 29.99
N ALA A 79 4.47 27.10 30.48
CA ALA A 79 5.54 26.39 29.82
C ALA A 79 5.07 25.74 28.50
N GLU A 80 5.89 25.81 27.44
CA GLU A 80 5.65 25.11 26.17
C GLU A 80 6.01 23.62 26.31
N TRP A 81 5.19 22.73 25.76
CA TRP A 81 5.52 21.31 25.69
C TRP A 81 6.55 21.04 24.59
N ILE A 82 7.67 20.45 24.98
CA ILE A 82 8.72 19.98 24.08
C ILE A 82 8.84 18.46 24.29
N PRO A 83 8.39 17.61 23.35
CA PRO A 83 8.35 16.15 23.53
C PRO A 83 9.70 15.54 23.93
N ALA A 84 10.79 16.03 23.36
CA ALA A 84 12.13 15.53 23.64
C ALA A 84 12.60 15.82 25.08
N ALA A 85 12.14 16.92 25.69
CA ALA A 85 12.52 17.31 27.04
C ALA A 85 11.53 16.80 28.09
N HIS A 86 10.25 16.73 27.74
CA HIS A 86 9.15 16.51 28.69
C HIS A 86 8.51 15.13 28.59
N GLY A 87 8.82 14.36 27.54
CA GLY A 87 8.18 13.07 27.28
C GLY A 87 6.71 13.22 26.88
N ALA A 88 5.89 12.24 27.26
CA ALA A 88 4.48 12.18 26.89
C ALA A 88 3.67 13.38 27.40
N PHE A 89 2.75 13.87 26.57
CA PHE A 89 1.94 15.06 26.86
C PHE A 89 1.09 14.94 28.12
N GLY A 90 0.43 13.79 28.32
CA GLY A 90 -0.48 13.54 29.45
C GLY A 90 0.20 13.70 30.82
N PRO A 91 1.30 12.97 31.09
CA PRO A 91 2.07 13.14 32.32
C PRO A 91 2.60 14.57 32.52
N TRP A 92 3.04 15.24 31.45
CA TRP A 92 3.57 16.59 31.52
C TRP A 92 2.51 17.64 31.89
N VAL A 93 1.31 17.54 31.31
CA VAL A 93 0.21 18.46 31.62
C VAL A 93 -0.38 18.16 33.01
N GLY A 94 -0.37 16.90 33.42
CA GLY A 94 -0.91 16.44 34.70
C GLY A 94 -2.40 16.75 34.81
N THR A 95 -2.79 17.44 35.88
CA THR A 95 -4.18 17.89 36.12
C THR A 95 -4.43 19.33 35.69
N SER A 96 -3.45 20.00 35.07
CA SER A 96 -3.59 21.39 34.63
C SER A 96 -4.39 21.48 33.32
N ASN A 97 -5.02 22.63 33.09
CA ASN A 97 -5.49 22.98 31.76
C ASN A 97 -4.31 23.33 30.83
N TYR A 98 -4.57 23.34 29.54
CA TYR A 98 -3.60 23.73 28.54
C TYR A 98 -4.28 24.55 27.43
N ARG A 99 -3.50 25.45 26.84
CA ARG A 99 -3.88 26.18 25.63
C ARG A 99 -3.11 25.64 24.43
N VAL A 100 -3.75 25.68 23.27
CA VAL A 100 -3.16 25.29 21.99
C VAL A 100 -3.14 26.51 21.08
N THR A 101 -2.00 26.77 20.48
CA THR A 101 -1.85 27.83 19.47
C THR A 101 -1.34 27.23 18.17
N ARG A 102 -1.84 27.72 17.04
CA ARG A 102 -1.35 27.30 15.73
C ARG A 102 0.00 27.97 15.48
N ARG A 103 0.97 27.21 14.97
CA ARG A 103 2.23 27.80 14.49
C ARG A 103 2.00 28.59 13.21
N GLU A 104 2.65 29.74 13.09
CA GLU A 104 2.66 30.52 11.85
C GLU A 104 3.36 29.76 10.72
N ALA A 105 4.50 29.15 11.03
CA ALA A 105 5.25 28.28 10.12
C ALA A 105 5.20 26.81 10.58
N ILE A 106 4.83 25.91 9.66
CA ILE A 106 4.83 24.47 9.91
C ILE A 106 6.28 24.00 10.05
N GLN A 107 6.59 23.25 11.10
CA GLN A 107 7.93 22.68 11.26
C GLN A 107 8.18 21.54 10.25
N PRO A 108 9.44 21.31 9.86
CA PRO A 108 9.80 20.14 9.06
C PRO A 108 9.44 18.84 9.79
N ILE A 109 9.35 17.74 9.02
CA ILE A 109 9.12 16.41 9.59
C ILE A 109 10.38 15.99 10.35
N GLU A 110 10.20 15.57 11.60
CA GLU A 110 11.30 15.05 12.43
C GLU A 110 11.06 13.58 12.77
N ARG A 111 11.66 12.68 11.99
CA ARG A 111 11.54 11.22 12.23
C ARG A 111 12.05 10.82 13.61
N MET A 112 13.09 11.47 14.12
CA MET A 112 13.60 11.23 15.47
C MET A 112 12.55 11.53 16.55
N ARG A 113 11.81 12.65 16.41
CA ARG A 113 10.75 13.00 17.35
C ARG A 113 9.60 12.00 17.30
N THR A 114 9.25 11.54 16.09
CA THR A 114 8.28 10.44 15.93
C THR A 114 8.76 9.17 16.66
N ALA A 115 10.03 8.79 16.48
CA ALA A 115 10.60 7.59 17.09
C ALA A 115 10.63 7.67 18.62
N LEU A 116 10.96 8.83 19.19
CA LEU A 116 10.91 9.06 20.64
C LEU A 116 9.48 8.89 21.18
N LEU A 117 8.49 9.50 20.53
CA LEU A 117 7.08 9.36 20.90
C LEU A 117 6.57 7.92 20.72
N ALA A 118 6.96 7.26 19.64
CA ALA A 118 6.58 5.88 19.36
C ALA A 118 7.16 4.92 20.41
N ARG A 119 8.40 5.14 20.87
CA ARG A 119 9.03 4.29 21.90
C ARG A 119 8.23 4.25 23.19
N GLU A 120 7.69 5.39 23.63
CA GLU A 120 6.81 5.48 24.82
C GLU A 120 5.55 4.63 24.68
N ILE A 121 5.00 4.54 23.46
CA ILE A 121 3.80 3.74 23.17
C ILE A 121 4.14 2.26 23.04
N LEU A 122 5.20 1.94 22.30
CA LEU A 122 5.55 0.56 21.97
C LEU A 122 6.01 -0.20 23.22
N GLY A 123 6.90 0.38 24.04
CA GLY A 123 7.45 -0.25 25.23
C GLY A 123 8.41 -1.42 24.93
N SER A 124 9.36 -1.67 25.82
CA SER A 124 10.41 -2.69 25.61
C SER A 124 9.88 -4.12 25.64
N GLU A 125 8.90 -4.41 26.49
CA GLU A 125 8.33 -5.75 26.66
C GLU A 125 7.66 -6.23 25.36
N ARG A 126 6.73 -5.43 24.81
CA ARG A 126 6.05 -5.76 23.55
C ARG A 126 7.02 -5.91 22.39
N LEU A 127 8.01 -5.01 22.29
CA LEU A 127 9.02 -5.07 21.24
C LEU A 127 9.88 -6.34 21.33
N SER A 128 10.18 -6.82 22.54
CA SER A 128 10.99 -8.03 22.71
C SER A 128 10.34 -9.33 22.21
N ALA A 129 9.02 -9.33 22.02
CA ALA A 129 8.27 -10.49 21.55
C ALA A 129 8.30 -10.70 20.03
N PHE A 130 8.76 -9.70 19.27
CA PHE A 130 8.80 -9.77 17.81
C PHE A 130 10.08 -10.43 17.30
N ASP A 131 9.97 -11.13 16.18
CA ASP A 131 11.11 -11.54 15.39
C ASP A 131 11.90 -10.30 14.91
N SER A 132 13.23 -10.42 14.90
CA SER A 132 14.17 -9.36 14.50
C SER A 132 13.86 -8.74 13.13
N GLN A 133 13.38 -9.54 12.17
CA GLN A 133 13.00 -9.05 10.85
C GLN A 133 11.76 -8.16 10.93
N VAL A 134 10.74 -8.61 11.68
CA VAL A 134 9.49 -7.86 11.87
C VAL A 134 9.76 -6.55 12.59
N LEU A 135 10.65 -6.55 13.60
CA LEU A 135 11.07 -5.32 14.29
C LEU A 135 11.73 -4.33 13.35
N THR A 136 12.64 -4.79 12.51
CA THR A 136 13.34 -3.93 11.54
C THR A 136 12.34 -3.30 10.57
N GLU A 137 11.40 -4.08 10.06
CA GLU A 137 10.35 -3.59 9.17
C GLU A 137 9.37 -2.66 9.88
N LEU A 138 8.99 -2.95 11.14
CA LEU A 138 8.13 -2.11 11.98
C LEU A 138 8.69 -0.71 12.12
N PHE A 139 9.96 -0.59 12.56
CA PHE A 139 10.60 0.71 12.72
C PHE A 139 10.79 1.42 11.38
N GLY A 140 11.08 0.68 10.31
CA GLY A 140 11.13 1.24 8.96
C GLY A 140 9.78 1.78 8.48
N ALA A 141 8.66 1.18 8.91
CA ALA A 141 7.31 1.56 8.48
C ALA A 141 6.68 2.71 9.29
N ILE A 142 7.26 3.10 10.43
CA ILE A 142 6.80 4.25 11.22
C ILE A 142 7.15 5.55 10.50
N ASN A 143 6.15 6.42 10.30
CA ASN A 143 6.29 7.70 9.58
C ASN A 143 6.91 7.47 8.19
N PRO A 144 6.19 6.72 7.33
CA PRO A 144 6.72 6.24 6.08
C PRO A 144 7.04 7.40 5.13
N ASP A 145 8.07 7.21 4.32
CA ASP A 145 8.42 8.17 3.29
C ASP A 145 7.33 8.20 2.21
N PRO A 146 6.74 9.36 1.85
CA PRO A 146 5.78 9.41 0.74
C PRO A 146 6.39 8.99 -0.60
N ARG A 147 7.71 9.10 -0.77
CA ARG A 147 8.46 8.71 -1.97
C ARG A 147 9.68 7.89 -1.58
N PRO A 148 9.49 6.62 -1.17
CA PRO A 148 10.60 5.79 -0.72
C PRO A 148 11.63 5.63 -1.83
N THR A 149 12.91 5.74 -1.47
CA THR A 149 14.04 5.47 -2.36
C THR A 149 14.55 4.05 -2.10
N GLY A 150 14.77 3.27 -3.15
CA GLY A 150 15.25 1.90 -3.03
C GLY A 150 14.13 0.87 -2.78
N LEU A 151 14.46 -0.18 -2.02
CA LEU A 151 13.56 -1.33 -1.81
C LEU A 151 12.58 -1.03 -0.67
N GLU A 152 11.31 -0.84 -1.02
CA GLU A 152 10.21 -0.64 -0.09
C GLU A 152 9.70 -2.00 0.45
N THR A 153 9.66 -2.15 1.77
CA THR A 153 9.08 -3.33 2.41
C THR A 153 7.56 -3.31 2.28
N LEU A 154 6.93 -4.50 2.31
CA LEU A 154 5.47 -4.59 2.22
C LEU A 154 4.79 -3.87 3.39
N LEU A 155 5.35 -3.97 4.60
CA LEU A 155 4.84 -3.27 5.78
C LEU A 155 4.85 -1.76 5.57
N HIS A 156 5.99 -1.19 5.12
CA HIS A 156 6.11 0.23 4.82
C HIS A 156 5.07 0.68 3.77
N LYS A 157 4.94 -0.09 2.69
CA LYS A 157 4.00 0.18 1.60
C LYS A 157 2.56 0.27 2.10
N VAL A 158 2.13 -0.70 2.92
CA VAL A 158 0.75 -0.74 3.42
C VAL A 158 0.48 0.43 4.37
N VAL A 159 1.43 0.76 5.28
CA VAL A 159 1.29 1.92 6.17
C VAL A 159 1.20 3.22 5.37
N ARG A 160 2.09 3.42 4.40
CA ARG A 160 2.07 4.60 3.52
C ARG A 160 0.74 4.75 2.80
N GLN A 161 0.27 3.68 2.14
CA GLN A 161 -1.01 3.68 1.46
C GLN A 161 -2.19 3.93 2.39
N SER A 162 -2.14 3.45 3.63
CA SER A 162 -3.19 3.70 4.63
C SER A 162 -3.26 5.19 5.02
N ILE A 163 -2.11 5.84 5.20
CA ILE A 163 -2.03 7.27 5.54
C ILE A 163 -2.49 8.13 4.35
N ASP A 164 -2.08 7.77 3.14
CA ASP A 164 -2.53 8.46 1.93
C ASP A 164 -4.05 8.34 1.75
N THR A 165 -4.59 7.13 1.95
CA THR A 165 -6.04 6.87 1.86
C THR A 165 -6.81 7.66 2.91
N LEU A 166 -6.35 7.66 4.16
CA LEU A 166 -6.92 8.45 5.24
C LEU A 166 -6.93 9.95 4.88
N THR A 167 -5.80 10.47 4.43
CA THR A 167 -5.64 11.88 4.08
C THR A 167 -6.60 12.28 2.96
N GLN A 168 -6.69 11.46 1.91
CA GLN A 168 -7.64 11.70 0.81
C GLN A 168 -9.09 11.60 1.27
N PHE A 169 -9.41 10.65 2.15
CA PHE A 169 -10.74 10.50 2.70
C PHE A 169 -11.17 11.74 3.50
N GLU A 170 -10.32 12.23 4.40
CA GLU A 170 -10.59 13.44 5.19
C GLU A 170 -10.73 14.70 4.31
N ILE A 171 -9.85 14.87 3.31
CA ILE A 171 -9.95 15.98 2.35
C ILE A 171 -11.27 15.94 1.58
N LYS A 172 -11.70 14.74 1.15
CA LYS A 172 -12.98 14.56 0.44
C LYS A 172 -14.17 14.79 1.37
N ALA A 173 -14.13 14.29 2.60
CA ALA A 173 -15.19 14.46 3.58
C ALA A 173 -15.44 15.93 3.88
N ARG A 174 -14.39 16.73 4.03
CA ARG A 174 -14.52 18.20 4.20
C ARG A 174 -15.02 18.92 2.96
N LYS A 175 -14.54 18.56 1.77
CA LYS A 175 -15.05 19.15 0.52
C LYS A 175 -16.50 18.79 0.24
N ALA A 176 -16.97 17.68 0.80
CA ALA A 176 -18.35 17.23 0.71
C ALA A 176 -19.24 17.82 1.82
N GLU A 177 -18.75 18.72 2.68
CA GLU A 177 -19.64 19.59 3.46
C GLU A 177 -20.49 20.40 2.47
N PHE A 178 -21.76 20.01 2.40
CA PHE A 178 -22.72 20.49 1.42
C PHE A 178 -22.91 22.01 1.54
N PRO A 179 -23.16 22.72 0.42
CA PRO A 179 -23.53 24.13 0.48
C PRO A 179 -24.76 24.31 1.40
N PRO A 180 -24.87 25.45 2.11
CA PRO A 180 -26.03 25.73 2.95
C PRO A 180 -27.28 25.55 2.09
N ASP A 181 -28.24 24.79 2.63
CA ASP A 181 -29.48 24.47 1.94
C ASP A 181 -30.14 25.77 1.45
N SER A 182 -30.05 26.01 0.14
CA SER A 182 -30.66 27.16 -0.52
C SER A 182 -32.09 26.86 -0.91
N THR A 183 -32.66 25.73 -0.49
CA THR A 183 -34.09 25.50 -0.64
C THR A 183 -34.82 26.59 0.16
N PRO A 184 -35.67 27.41 -0.48
CA PRO A 184 -36.42 28.42 0.24
C PRO A 184 -37.31 27.70 1.25
N VAL A 185 -37.23 28.13 2.51
CA VAL A 185 -38.09 27.62 3.58
C VAL A 185 -39.54 27.67 3.08
N PRO A 186 -40.27 26.54 3.02
CA PRO A 186 -41.63 26.51 2.54
C PRO A 186 -42.47 27.50 3.36
N THR A 187 -43.23 28.37 2.68
CA THR A 187 -44.21 29.23 3.35
C THR A 187 -45.18 28.38 4.16
N ALA A 188 -45.59 28.88 5.34
CA ALA A 188 -46.44 28.16 6.29
C ALA A 188 -47.68 27.52 5.64
N GLU A 189 -48.28 28.19 4.65
CA GLU A 189 -49.42 27.70 3.86
C GLU A 189 -49.15 26.38 3.11
N ARG A 190 -47.92 26.17 2.62
CA ARG A 190 -47.52 24.91 1.95
C ARG A 190 -47.25 23.79 2.96
N LEU A 191 -46.80 24.15 4.16
CA LEU A 191 -46.62 23.20 5.25
C LEU A 191 -47.99 22.71 5.78
N GLU A 192 -48.94 23.62 5.96
CA GLU A 192 -50.30 23.30 6.43
C GLU A 192 -51.08 22.41 5.45
N LYS A 193 -50.94 22.65 4.14
CA LYS A 193 -51.54 21.78 3.11
C LYS A 193 -50.93 20.39 3.04
N ALA A 194 -49.65 20.23 3.39
CA ALA A 194 -49.00 18.92 3.41
C ALA A 194 -49.35 18.11 4.67
N VAL A 195 -49.71 18.79 5.78
CA VAL A 195 -50.05 18.16 7.06
C VAL A 195 -51.51 17.68 7.12
N ASN A 196 -52.42 18.23 6.31
CA ASN A 196 -53.83 17.78 6.24
C ASN A 196 -54.27 17.39 4.82
N PRO A 197 -54.04 16.14 4.36
CA PRO A 197 -54.55 15.65 3.08
C PRO A 197 -56.03 15.19 3.12
N SER A 198 -56.78 15.52 4.18
CA SER A 198 -58.19 15.13 4.30
C SER A 198 -59.04 16.31 4.73
N LEU A 199 -59.74 16.91 3.75
CA LEU A 199 -61.09 17.51 3.86
C LEU A 199 -61.44 18.18 2.52
N ALA A 200 -61.73 17.34 1.52
CA ALA A 200 -62.54 17.72 0.35
C ALA A 200 -63.12 16.44 -0.29
N GLN A 201 -64.03 15.78 0.42
CA GLN A 201 -65.19 15.14 -0.22
C GLN A 201 -66.19 16.28 -0.51
N ALA A 202 -67.12 16.25 -1.46
CA ALA A 202 -67.50 15.36 -2.55
C ALA A 202 -68.75 16.06 -3.12
N ASP A 203 -68.90 16.20 -4.43
CA ASP A 203 -70.24 16.30 -5.01
C ASP A 203 -70.24 15.60 -6.37
N ALA A 204 -71.20 14.68 -6.51
CA ALA A 204 -71.33 13.66 -7.56
C ALA A 204 -71.89 14.28 -8.88
N PRO A 205 -72.12 13.56 -10.02
CA PRO A 205 -72.62 12.19 -10.11
C PRO A 205 -71.96 11.27 -11.17
N VAL A 206 -72.28 9.97 -11.01
CA VAL A 206 -71.90 8.80 -11.82
C VAL A 206 -72.72 8.71 -13.12
N PRO A 207 -72.10 8.28 -14.23
CA PRO A 207 -72.79 7.44 -15.22
C PRO A 207 -72.10 6.08 -15.47
N ALA A 208 -72.92 5.14 -15.95
CA ALA A 208 -72.74 3.68 -16.04
C ALA A 208 -71.76 3.17 -17.14
N PRO A 209 -71.28 1.89 -17.07
CA PRO A 209 -70.37 1.24 -18.05
C PRO A 209 -71.15 0.59 -19.22
N PRO A 210 -70.58 -0.02 -20.30
CA PRO A 210 -69.23 -0.62 -20.53
C PRO A 210 -68.70 -0.29 -21.99
N PRO A 211 -67.88 -1.09 -22.74
CA PRO A 211 -67.02 -2.26 -22.47
C PRO A 211 -65.55 -2.17 -23.00
N ALA A 212 -64.80 -3.25 -22.79
CA ALA A 212 -63.39 -3.46 -23.15
C ALA A 212 -63.12 -3.69 -24.65
N THR A 213 -61.96 -3.26 -25.16
CA THR A 213 -61.14 -4.01 -26.14
C THR A 213 -59.72 -3.44 -26.32
N SER A 214 -58.88 -4.30 -26.86
CA SER A 214 -57.42 -4.41 -26.82
C SER A 214 -56.65 -3.60 -27.89
N THR A 215 -55.31 -3.79 -27.88
CA THR A 215 -54.33 -3.66 -28.99
C THR A 215 -54.00 -2.24 -29.48
N GLN A 216 -52.82 -1.86 -29.97
CA GLN A 216 -51.44 -2.37 -30.15
C GLN A 216 -50.67 -1.16 -30.77
N HIS A 217 -49.31 -1.23 -30.78
CA HIS A 217 -48.38 -0.76 -31.83
C HIS A 217 -48.65 0.55 -32.64
N ALA A 218 -47.69 1.38 -33.04
CA ALA A 218 -46.23 1.32 -33.07
C ALA A 218 -45.71 2.71 -33.55
N ASP A 219 -44.38 2.83 -33.46
CA ASP A 219 -43.49 3.50 -34.42
C ASP A 219 -43.57 5.02 -34.64
N GLY A 220 -42.39 5.62 -34.51
CA GLY A 220 -42.20 7.01 -34.94
C GLY A 220 -40.80 7.59 -34.72
N LYS A 221 -39.77 6.90 -35.21
CA LYS A 221 -38.52 7.43 -35.82
C LYS A 221 -37.86 8.72 -35.29
N GLY A 222 -36.54 8.62 -35.10
CA GLY A 222 -35.57 9.73 -35.19
C GLY A 222 -34.31 9.46 -34.35
N ASN A 223 -33.45 8.51 -34.69
CA ASN A 223 -32.42 8.49 -35.74
C ASN A 223 -31.20 9.42 -35.47
N VAL A 224 -30.05 8.76 -35.21
CA VAL A 224 -28.60 9.09 -35.46
C VAL A 224 -28.05 10.48 -35.08
N SER A 225 -26.77 10.67 -34.75
CA SER A 225 -25.60 9.84 -34.46
C SER A 225 -24.53 10.78 -33.85
N PRO A 226 -23.42 10.26 -33.31
CA PRO A 226 -22.39 11.00 -32.57
C PRO A 226 -21.32 11.59 -33.49
N ALA A 227 -20.52 12.50 -32.96
CA ALA A 227 -19.27 12.92 -33.60
C ALA A 227 -18.11 12.94 -32.59
N GLU A 228 -17.03 12.38 -33.11
CA GLU A 228 -15.72 12.04 -32.58
C GLU A 228 -14.76 13.23 -32.45
N SER A 229 -13.73 13.00 -31.63
CA SER A 229 -12.30 13.29 -31.86
C SER A 229 -11.81 14.72 -32.11
N ALA A 230 -10.92 15.16 -31.22
CA ALA A 230 -9.70 15.87 -31.62
C ALA A 230 -8.60 15.66 -30.55
N GLY A 231 -7.54 14.96 -30.95
CA GLY A 231 -6.27 14.97 -30.23
C GLY A 231 -5.43 16.18 -30.63
N LEU A 232 -4.47 16.52 -29.78
CA LEU A 232 -3.24 17.25 -30.15
C LEU A 232 -2.19 16.93 -29.09
N GLY A 233 -1.12 16.26 -29.53
CA GLY A 233 0.10 16.11 -28.76
C GLY A 233 0.96 17.37 -28.86
N SER A 234 1.84 17.57 -27.88
CA SER A 234 3.08 18.28 -28.09
C SER A 234 4.15 17.80 -27.10
N GLN A 235 5.26 17.33 -27.66
CA GLN A 235 6.54 17.07 -27.01
C GLN A 235 7.43 18.32 -27.17
N ALA A 236 8.19 18.68 -26.13
CA ALA A 236 9.52 19.31 -26.16
C ALA A 236 10.01 19.33 -24.69
N GLN A 237 10.97 18.51 -24.25
CA GLN A 237 12.42 18.48 -24.53
C GLN A 237 13.21 19.59 -23.80
N VAL A 238 13.88 19.14 -22.72
CA VAL A 238 15.24 19.44 -22.22
C VAL A 238 15.75 20.89 -22.23
N GLU A 239 16.11 21.39 -21.05
CA GLU A 239 17.35 22.17 -20.87
C GLU A 239 17.84 22.07 -19.40
N SER A 240 19.01 21.46 -19.24
CA SER A 240 19.91 21.66 -18.09
C SER A 240 20.91 22.76 -18.46
N PRO A 241 21.46 23.47 -17.47
CA PRO A 241 22.91 23.53 -17.42
C PRO A 241 23.51 23.39 -16.02
N ASP A 242 24.43 22.45 -15.97
CA ASP A 242 25.79 22.45 -15.41
C ASP A 242 26.19 23.11 -14.09
N ALA A 243 27.12 22.39 -13.47
CA ALA A 243 27.77 22.63 -12.20
C ALA A 243 28.85 23.72 -12.26
N THR A 244 29.13 24.34 -11.11
CA THR A 244 30.50 24.69 -10.71
C THR A 244 30.68 24.51 -9.20
N ALA A 245 31.79 23.90 -8.86
CA ALA A 245 32.25 23.59 -7.52
C ALA A 245 32.92 24.81 -6.84
N SER A 246 32.91 24.84 -5.51
CA SER A 246 34.07 25.27 -4.74
C SER A 246 34.05 24.67 -3.33
N ASP A 247 35.23 24.23 -2.98
CA ASP A 247 35.73 23.50 -1.82
C ASP A 247 35.73 24.33 -0.51
N ALA A 248 35.74 23.62 0.63
CA ALA A 248 36.70 23.80 1.76
C ALA A 248 36.14 23.38 3.14
N SER A 249 36.62 22.21 3.59
CA SER A 249 37.29 21.98 4.89
C SER A 249 36.59 22.34 6.23
N ALA A 250 36.25 21.31 7.01
CA ALA A 250 36.80 21.13 8.38
C ALA A 250 36.55 19.70 8.90
N ALA A 251 37.51 19.19 9.68
CA ALA A 251 37.80 17.78 9.91
C ALA A 251 37.30 17.18 11.25
N ARG A 252 37.49 15.84 11.37
CA ARG A 252 37.52 14.96 12.59
C ARG A 252 36.15 14.45 13.08
N ASN A 253 35.91 13.18 13.42
CA ASN A 253 36.78 12.12 13.93
C ASN A 253 36.42 10.72 13.39
N VAL A 254 37.46 9.89 13.31
CA VAL A 254 37.49 8.48 12.96
C VAL A 254 37.02 7.64 14.15
N VAL A 255 36.06 6.74 13.93
CA VAL A 255 35.95 5.47 14.67
C VAL A 255 35.87 4.37 13.63
N GLN A 256 37.01 3.72 13.42
CA GLN A 256 37.18 2.56 12.56
C GLN A 256 36.87 1.33 13.42
N LEU A 257 35.68 0.77 13.28
CA LEU A 257 35.34 -0.53 13.87
C LEU A 257 35.51 -1.60 12.80
N ASP A 258 36.63 -2.31 12.90
CA ASP A 258 36.90 -3.55 12.18
C ASP A 258 35.90 -4.62 12.66
N GLY A 259 35.15 -5.22 11.74
CA GLY A 259 34.22 -6.30 12.10
C GLY A 259 33.07 -6.57 11.15
N ALA A 260 33.34 -6.86 9.86
CA ALA A 260 32.50 -7.75 9.06
C ALA A 260 33.20 -8.09 7.73
N ARG A 261 34.07 -9.10 7.76
CA ARG A 261 34.21 -10.01 6.59
C ARG A 261 32.88 -10.76 6.45
N SER A 262 31.87 -10.09 5.90
CA SER A 262 30.67 -10.78 5.43
C SER A 262 31.03 -11.44 4.10
N LEU A 263 30.88 -12.76 4.07
CA LEU A 263 31.12 -13.66 2.96
C LEU A 263 30.40 -13.20 1.70
N ARG A 264 31.06 -12.33 0.92
CA ARG A 264 30.73 -12.08 -0.48
C ARG A 264 31.11 -13.34 -1.25
N LYS A 265 30.18 -14.29 -1.35
CA LYS A 265 30.31 -15.40 -2.29
C LYS A 265 30.42 -14.78 -3.69
N GLU A 266 31.58 -15.00 -4.30
CA GLU A 266 31.95 -14.48 -5.62
C GLU A 266 30.86 -14.77 -6.66
N LEU A 267 30.61 -13.77 -7.51
CA LEU A 267 29.93 -13.94 -8.79
C LEU A 267 30.78 -14.88 -9.64
N SER A 268 30.43 -16.17 -9.66
CA SER A 268 31.00 -17.13 -10.60
C SER A 268 30.66 -16.69 -12.03
N ALA A 269 31.69 -16.43 -12.83
CA ALA A 269 31.65 -15.80 -14.15
C ALA A 269 31.10 -16.69 -15.30
N ASP A 270 30.44 -17.82 -15.01
CA ASP A 270 29.78 -18.66 -16.01
C ASP A 270 28.42 -19.14 -15.46
N ASP A 271 27.40 -18.29 -15.55
CA ASP A 271 26.01 -18.71 -15.31
C ASP A 271 25.40 -19.20 -16.65
N PRO A 272 25.28 -20.53 -16.87
CA PRO A 272 24.76 -21.08 -18.12
C PRO A 272 23.30 -20.66 -18.38
N PHE A 273 22.55 -20.26 -17.34
CA PHE A 273 21.16 -19.80 -17.46
C PHE A 273 21.03 -18.34 -17.91
N LYS A 274 22.14 -17.59 -17.99
CA LYS A 274 22.15 -16.22 -18.52
C LYS A 274 21.76 -16.17 -20.00
N ALA A 275 22.17 -17.16 -20.79
CA ALA A 275 21.82 -17.26 -22.21
C ALA A 275 20.33 -17.62 -22.43
N LEU A 276 19.75 -18.40 -21.51
CA LEU A 276 18.38 -18.94 -21.61
C LEU A 276 17.30 -17.98 -21.13
N ALA A 277 17.64 -17.15 -20.15
CA ALA A 277 16.71 -16.21 -19.55
C ALA A 277 16.65 -14.85 -20.27
N GLY A 278 17.58 -14.60 -21.21
CA GLY A 278 17.73 -13.31 -21.87
C GLY A 278 17.92 -12.17 -20.86
N SER A 279 17.09 -11.12 -20.95
CA SER A 279 17.07 -9.99 -20.01
C SER A 279 16.22 -10.22 -18.75
N SER A 280 15.50 -11.34 -18.64
CA SER A 280 14.59 -11.59 -17.51
C SER A 280 15.36 -12.23 -16.34
N ASN A 281 15.70 -11.41 -15.34
CA ASN A 281 16.29 -11.91 -14.09
C ASN A 281 15.40 -12.98 -13.42
N LEU A 282 14.08 -12.85 -13.53
CA LEU A 282 13.11 -13.82 -13.00
C LEU A 282 13.28 -15.22 -13.60
N MET A 283 13.43 -15.31 -14.93
CA MET A 283 13.60 -16.59 -15.62
C MET A 283 14.94 -17.25 -15.29
N ARG A 284 15.98 -16.44 -15.08
CA ARG A 284 17.31 -16.93 -14.69
C ARG A 284 17.27 -17.55 -13.30
N GLU A 285 16.70 -16.84 -12.34
CA GLU A 285 16.56 -17.35 -10.97
C GLU A 285 15.63 -18.58 -10.92
N PHE A 286 14.57 -18.62 -11.75
CA PHE A 286 13.70 -19.78 -11.88
C PHE A 286 14.45 -21.04 -12.34
N PHE A 287 15.16 -20.99 -13.47
CA PHE A 287 15.88 -22.16 -13.97
C PHE A 287 17.01 -22.61 -13.04
N LYS A 288 17.68 -21.65 -12.40
CA LYS A 288 18.71 -21.93 -11.40
C LYS A 288 18.14 -22.61 -10.16
N ALA A 289 17.02 -22.11 -9.63
CA ALA A 289 16.33 -22.74 -8.50
C ALA A 289 15.81 -24.14 -8.87
N LEU A 290 15.23 -24.29 -10.07
CA LEU A 290 14.74 -25.59 -10.54
C LEU A 290 15.87 -26.61 -10.71
N ALA A 291 16.99 -26.22 -11.32
CA ALA A 291 18.16 -27.10 -11.46
C ALA A 291 18.73 -27.51 -10.10
N GLN A 292 18.78 -26.58 -9.14
CA GLN A 292 19.23 -26.85 -7.77
C GLN A 292 18.27 -27.78 -7.02
N ASP A 293 16.97 -27.62 -7.18
CA ASP A 293 15.96 -28.49 -6.56
C ASP A 293 15.96 -29.89 -7.18
N VAL A 294 16.23 -30.01 -8.48
CA VAL A 294 16.41 -31.31 -9.14
C VAL A 294 17.69 -31.99 -8.66
N ALA A 295 18.82 -31.27 -8.63
CA ALA A 295 20.10 -31.80 -8.16
C ALA A 295 20.08 -32.22 -6.68
N SER A 296 19.31 -31.51 -5.84
CA SER A 296 19.11 -31.86 -4.43
C SER A 296 18.02 -32.91 -4.20
N GLY A 297 17.38 -33.42 -5.27
CA GLY A 297 16.32 -34.43 -5.19
C GLY A 297 14.98 -33.91 -4.63
N LYS A 298 14.85 -32.60 -4.40
CA LYS A 298 13.65 -31.95 -3.88
C LYS A 298 12.55 -31.82 -4.93
N ALA A 299 12.92 -31.67 -6.20
CA ALA A 299 11.99 -31.64 -7.32
C ALA A 299 12.18 -32.86 -8.23
N LYS A 300 11.11 -33.63 -8.43
CA LYS A 300 11.08 -34.69 -9.45
C LYS A 300 10.67 -34.10 -10.78
N VAL A 301 11.63 -33.99 -11.70
CA VAL A 301 11.35 -33.68 -13.11
C VAL A 301 11.08 -35.00 -13.84
N ALA A 302 9.93 -35.08 -14.50
CA ALA A 302 9.61 -36.22 -15.35
C ALA A 302 10.26 -36.02 -16.72
N ARG A 303 10.66 -37.12 -17.38
CA ARG A 303 11.03 -37.09 -18.79
C ARG A 303 9.89 -37.71 -19.59
N ILE A 304 9.36 -36.96 -20.55
CA ILE A 304 8.30 -37.41 -21.47
C ILE A 304 8.86 -37.18 -22.88
N ASP A 305 8.82 -38.21 -23.73
CA ASP A 305 9.43 -38.20 -25.08
C ASP A 305 10.92 -37.82 -25.08
N GLY A 306 11.67 -38.22 -24.04
CA GLY A 306 13.10 -37.86 -23.87
C GLY A 306 13.36 -36.40 -23.47
N LYS A 307 12.31 -35.56 -23.40
CA LYS A 307 12.41 -34.15 -22.99
C LYS A 307 12.12 -33.99 -21.51
N VAL A 308 12.78 -33.00 -20.90
CA VAL A 308 12.45 -32.54 -19.55
C VAL A 308 11.04 -31.94 -19.54
N SER A 309 10.16 -32.50 -18.71
CA SER A 309 8.81 -32.02 -18.50
C SER A 309 8.66 -31.35 -17.12
N ILE A 310 8.13 -30.14 -17.13
CA ILE A 310 7.83 -29.36 -15.94
C ILE A 310 6.31 -29.35 -15.76
N SER A 311 5.84 -29.76 -14.59
CA SER A 311 4.41 -29.69 -14.28
C SER A 311 3.98 -28.26 -14.04
N LYS A 312 2.83 -27.84 -14.59
CA LYS A 312 2.22 -26.54 -14.29
C LYS A 312 1.95 -26.36 -12.80
N ARG A 313 1.65 -27.45 -12.07
CA ARG A 313 1.43 -27.42 -10.61
C ARG A 313 2.72 -27.11 -9.85
N SER A 314 3.89 -27.57 -10.32
CA SER A 314 5.16 -27.30 -9.64
C SER A 314 5.62 -25.85 -9.81
N LEU A 315 5.13 -25.12 -10.81
CA LEU A 315 5.46 -23.70 -11.02
C LEU A 315 4.97 -22.80 -9.89
N GLY A 316 3.88 -23.17 -9.24
CA GLY A 316 3.36 -22.45 -8.07
C GLY A 316 4.38 -22.37 -6.92
N ASN A 317 5.23 -23.38 -6.78
CA ASN A 317 6.29 -23.41 -5.76
C ASN A 317 7.39 -22.37 -6.04
N PHE A 318 7.53 -21.93 -7.29
CA PHE A 318 8.50 -20.93 -7.71
C PHE A 318 7.87 -19.54 -7.92
N GLY A 319 6.60 -19.36 -7.53
CA GLY A 319 5.88 -18.09 -7.67
C GLY A 319 5.66 -17.65 -9.12
N LEU A 320 5.73 -18.58 -10.08
CA LEU A 320 5.64 -18.27 -11.51
C LEU A 320 4.30 -18.78 -12.08
N ALA A 321 3.59 -17.91 -12.79
CA ALA A 321 2.38 -18.31 -13.52
C ALA A 321 2.76 -19.15 -14.77
N SER A 322 1.97 -20.19 -15.08
CA SER A 322 2.24 -21.07 -16.22
C SER A 322 2.24 -20.33 -17.55
N ASP A 323 1.34 -19.36 -17.70
CA ASP A 323 1.17 -18.64 -18.96
C ASP A 323 2.35 -17.72 -19.23
N THR A 324 2.84 -17.05 -18.18
CA THR A 324 4.07 -16.24 -18.21
C THR A 324 5.28 -17.09 -18.60
N LEU A 325 5.43 -18.29 -18.02
CA LEU A 325 6.53 -19.18 -18.37
C LEU A 325 6.45 -19.64 -19.83
N VAL A 326 5.26 -20.05 -20.30
CA VAL A 326 5.05 -20.51 -21.69
C VAL A 326 5.35 -19.40 -22.69
N GLU A 327 4.92 -18.16 -22.40
CA GLU A 327 5.19 -17.00 -23.24
C GLU A 327 6.70 -16.70 -23.35
N HIS A 328 7.41 -16.70 -22.22
CA HIS A 328 8.85 -16.51 -22.19
C HIS A 328 9.62 -17.63 -22.92
N LEU A 329 9.23 -18.89 -22.70
CA LEU A 329 9.82 -20.04 -23.39
C LEU A 329 9.58 -20.00 -24.90
N ARG A 330 8.39 -19.56 -25.34
CA ARG A 330 8.07 -19.38 -26.76
C ARG A 330 8.91 -18.27 -27.38
N LYS A 331 9.04 -17.13 -26.69
CA LYS A 331 9.85 -15.98 -27.13
C LYS A 331 11.34 -16.34 -27.23
N GLY A 332 11.84 -17.15 -26.30
CA GLY A 332 13.22 -17.67 -26.29
C GLY A 332 13.45 -18.88 -27.19
N LYS A 333 12.44 -19.40 -27.91
CA LYS A 333 12.53 -20.66 -28.67
C LYS A 333 12.99 -21.87 -27.84
N HIS A 334 12.69 -21.87 -26.55
CA HIS A 334 13.05 -22.91 -25.58
C HIS A 334 11.88 -23.84 -25.23
N LEU A 335 10.70 -23.60 -25.80
CA LEU A 335 9.51 -24.44 -25.68
C LEU A 335 9.47 -25.51 -26.77
N TYR A 336 9.36 -26.78 -26.40
CA TYR A 336 9.12 -27.87 -27.36
C TYR A 336 7.62 -28.03 -27.64
N LYS A 337 6.83 -28.38 -26.62
CA LYS A 337 5.35 -28.44 -26.68
C LYS A 337 4.74 -28.26 -25.29
N VAL A 338 3.46 -27.90 -25.23
CA VAL A 338 2.68 -27.93 -24.00
C VAL A 338 1.70 -29.09 -24.11
N ASP A 339 1.79 -30.04 -23.18
CA ASP A 339 0.96 -31.24 -23.15
C ASP A 339 0.09 -31.23 -21.89
N GLY A 340 -1.11 -30.64 -22.01
CA GLY A 340 -2.06 -30.48 -20.91
C GLY A 340 -1.47 -29.75 -19.69
N GLN A 341 -1.13 -30.55 -18.66
CA GLN A 341 -0.55 -30.08 -17.39
C GLN A 341 0.99 -30.03 -17.39
N ASN A 342 1.64 -30.44 -18.48
CA ASN A 342 3.10 -30.50 -18.60
C ASN A 342 3.62 -29.52 -19.65
N ILE A 343 4.74 -28.88 -19.36
CA ILE A 343 5.48 -28.01 -20.27
C ILE A 343 6.77 -28.74 -20.64
N LEU A 344 6.98 -29.01 -21.92
CA LEU A 344 8.14 -29.74 -22.42
C LEU A 344 9.16 -28.75 -22.97
N LEU A 345 10.39 -28.89 -22.48
CA LEU A 345 11.51 -28.03 -22.86
C LEU A 345 12.31 -28.63 -24.02
N VAL A 346 12.99 -27.76 -24.76
CA VAL A 346 13.99 -28.16 -25.76
C VAL A 346 15.20 -28.81 -25.05
N ASP A 347 15.90 -29.73 -25.72
CA ASP A 347 16.97 -30.55 -25.14
C ASP A 347 18.08 -29.73 -24.49
N GLU A 348 18.46 -28.61 -25.11
CA GLU A 348 19.50 -27.73 -24.60
C GLU A 348 19.19 -27.23 -23.18
N VAL A 349 17.94 -26.84 -22.94
CA VAL A 349 17.48 -26.36 -21.63
C VAL A 349 17.30 -27.54 -20.67
N GLY A 350 16.75 -28.64 -21.19
CA GLY A 350 16.54 -29.86 -20.40
C GLY A 350 17.83 -30.42 -19.83
N ARG A 351 18.92 -30.42 -20.60
CA ARG A 351 20.25 -30.89 -20.18
C ARG A 351 20.86 -30.06 -19.06
N LEU A 352 20.54 -28.76 -18.98
CA LEU A 352 21.04 -27.88 -17.93
C LEU A 352 20.29 -28.04 -16.61
N ILE A 353 19.03 -28.44 -16.66
CA ILE A 353 18.19 -28.67 -15.47
C ILE A 353 18.40 -30.08 -14.92
N ALA A 354 18.48 -31.07 -15.80
CA ALA A 354 18.64 -32.48 -15.48
C ALA A 354 19.59 -33.13 -16.50
N PRO A 355 20.93 -33.06 -16.29
CA PRO A 355 21.89 -33.71 -17.17
C PRO A 355 21.58 -35.20 -17.26
N GLU A 356 21.79 -35.81 -18.43
CA GLU A 356 21.68 -37.26 -18.56
C GLU A 356 22.69 -37.91 -17.63
N THR A 357 22.20 -38.55 -16.57
CA THR A 357 23.02 -39.46 -15.79
C THR A 357 23.40 -40.60 -16.74
N ALA A 358 24.68 -40.67 -17.12
CA ALA A 358 25.23 -41.84 -17.77
C ALA A 358 25.17 -43.01 -16.79
N SER A 359 24.11 -43.82 -16.86
CA SER A 359 24.03 -45.22 -16.43
C SER A 359 22.71 -45.83 -16.90
#